data_AF-H6SMJ5-F1
#
_entry.id   AF-H6SMJ5-F1
#
_cell.length_a   1.000
_cell.length_b   1.000
_cell.length_c   1.000
_cell.angle_alpha   90.00
_cell.angle_beta   90.00
_cell.angle_gamma   90.00
#
_symmetry.space_group_name_H-M   'P 1'
#
loop_
_entity.id
_entity.type
_entity.pdbx_description
1 polymer ?
#
loop_
_entity_poly.entity_id
_entity_poly.type
_entity_poly.pdbx_seq_one_letter_code
_entity_poly.pdbx_strand_id
1 'polypeptide(L)'
;MIRRCRPWGGSFVMLGNSRRSPMPLCGHDTLKTRRTLSVNGREVDYFSLEAAGLAGVERLPFSLKVLLENLLRYEDGRSVTVEDVRAVADWLVNHRSEREIAFRPARVLMQDFTGVPGVVDLAAMREAVKALGGPASAINPLSPVDLVIDHSVMIDYFGSADALTKNMDLEFERNGERYAFLRWGQKAFNNFRVVPPGVGICHQVNLEYLARGVWTGEEAGRTLAFPDTLVGTDSHTTMINGLGVLGWGVGGIEAEAAMLGQPLSMLIPEVVGFELTGTLPEGTTATDLVLTVVQMLRKKGVVGKFVEFYGDGLDSLPLTDRATIANMGPEYGATCGFFPIDAETLRFLRFTGRDEDTVALVEAYAKAQGLWRVSGAPAPDVHRHAPPRHGHGRALAGRAAPPARPRPPGPHGGRLRRGPALPGAQCRHRPDRGR
;
A
#
# COMPACT_ATOMS: atom_id res chain seq x y z
N MET A 1 22.86 25.59 -34.19
CA MET A 1 23.50 24.75 -33.14
C MET A 1 22.70 24.90 -31.85
N ILE A 2 21.61 24.15 -31.70
CA ILE A 2 20.84 24.10 -30.44
C ILE A 2 21.30 22.82 -29.73
N ARG A 3 21.97 23.00 -28.59
CA ARG A 3 22.51 21.91 -27.77
C ARG A 3 21.34 21.04 -27.28
N ARG A 4 21.34 19.75 -27.65
CA ARG A 4 20.46 18.73 -27.10
C ARG A 4 20.59 18.69 -25.57
N CYS A 5 19.58 19.13 -24.83
CA CYS A 5 19.41 18.79 -23.43
C CYS A 5 19.03 17.31 -23.33
N ARG A 6 19.99 16.45 -22.96
CA ARG A 6 19.69 15.15 -22.33
C ARG A 6 19.83 15.35 -20.82
N PRO A 7 18.78 15.24 -19.98
CA PRO A 7 18.97 15.31 -18.54
C PRO A 7 18.86 13.97 -17.79
N TRP A 8 18.43 12.87 -18.43
CA TRP A 8 18.08 11.61 -17.75
C TRP A 8 18.75 10.36 -18.34
N GLY A 9 19.99 10.49 -18.82
CA GLY A 9 20.81 9.36 -19.22
C GLY A 9 21.77 8.96 -18.09
N GLY A 10 21.29 8.24 -17.10
CA GLY A 10 22.11 7.67 -16.03
C GLY A 10 21.69 6.24 -15.77
N SER A 11 22.62 5.29 -15.89
CA SER A 11 22.43 3.91 -15.48
C SER A 11 21.91 3.84 -14.06
N PHE A 12 20.99 2.91 -13.81
CA PHE A 12 20.40 2.62 -12.51
C PHE A 12 21.48 2.06 -11.56
N VAL A 13 22.32 2.92 -11.03
CA VAL A 13 23.36 2.56 -10.06
C VAL A 13 22.80 2.82 -8.67
N MET A 14 22.61 1.74 -7.92
CA MET A 14 22.39 1.74 -6.48
C MET A 14 23.55 2.47 -5.80
N LEU A 15 23.40 3.76 -5.54
CA LEU A 15 24.16 4.41 -4.48
C LEU A 15 23.37 4.20 -3.20
N GLY A 16 23.64 3.06 -2.55
CA GLY A 16 23.27 2.83 -1.16
C GLY A 16 24.00 3.85 -0.30
N ASN A 17 23.40 5.03 -0.14
CA ASN A 17 23.90 6.04 0.77
C ASN A 17 23.32 5.74 2.17
N SER A 18 23.81 4.67 2.80
CA SER A 18 23.49 4.30 4.18
C SER A 18 24.19 5.25 5.17
N ARG A 19 23.82 6.53 5.14
CA ARG A 19 24.09 7.41 6.27
C ARG A 19 23.02 7.12 7.31
N ARG A 20 23.43 6.38 8.35
CA ARG A 20 22.68 5.91 9.53
C ARG A 20 21.36 6.65 9.76
N SER A 21 20.24 5.92 9.72
CA SER A 21 18.96 6.44 10.20
C SER A 21 19.07 6.67 11.71
N PRO A 22 18.71 7.86 12.24
CA PRO A 22 18.80 8.13 13.67
C PRO A 22 17.68 7.51 14.52
N MET A 23 16.69 6.85 13.90
CA MET A 23 15.64 6.15 14.66
C MET A 23 15.95 4.68 14.84
N PRO A 24 15.77 4.14 16.05
CA PRO A 24 15.91 2.71 16.29
C PRO A 24 14.81 1.96 15.53
N LEU A 25 15.18 0.85 14.90
CA LEU A 25 14.26 -0.03 14.17
C LEU A 25 13.39 -0.88 15.10
N CYS A 26 13.68 -0.85 16.40
CA CYS A 26 12.92 -1.50 17.45
C CYS A 26 12.95 -0.75 18.79
N GLY A 27 12.07 -1.13 19.72
CA GLY A 27 11.99 -0.63 21.09
C GLY A 27 12.74 -1.52 22.11
N HIS A 28 12.15 -1.70 23.29
CA HIS A 28 12.75 -2.34 24.45
C HIS A 28 12.68 -3.89 24.44
N ASP A 29 11.73 -4.48 23.73
CA ASP A 29 11.46 -5.92 23.73
C ASP A 29 11.22 -6.49 25.14
N THR A 30 10.37 -5.85 25.96
CA THR A 30 10.11 -6.29 27.35
C THR A 30 9.54 -7.72 27.40
N LEU A 31 8.84 -8.12 26.34
CA LEU A 31 8.28 -9.46 26.16
C LEU A 31 9.31 -10.52 25.68
N LYS A 32 10.56 -10.13 25.41
CA LYS A 32 11.67 -11.01 24.98
C LYS A 32 11.31 -11.84 23.75
N THR A 33 10.73 -11.19 22.76
CA THR A 33 10.23 -11.80 21.52
C THR A 33 11.27 -11.88 20.41
N ARG A 34 12.40 -11.17 20.54
CA ARG A 34 13.47 -11.23 19.54
C ARG A 34 13.99 -12.66 19.39
N ARG A 35 14.01 -13.15 18.16
CA ARG A 35 14.55 -14.45 17.73
C ARG A 35 15.45 -14.25 16.53
N THR A 36 16.24 -15.26 16.21
CA THR A 36 17.13 -15.26 15.04
C THR A 36 16.68 -16.34 14.07
N LEU A 37 16.59 -15.98 12.79
CA LEU A 37 16.30 -16.86 11.67
C LEU A 37 17.56 -16.99 10.81
N SER A 38 17.89 -18.20 10.38
CA SER A 38 18.96 -18.43 9.40
C SER A 38 18.36 -18.60 8.01
N VAL A 39 18.74 -17.73 7.07
CA VAL A 39 18.28 -17.76 5.68
C VAL A 39 19.51 -17.72 4.77
N ASN A 40 19.70 -18.75 3.93
CA ASN A 40 20.86 -18.87 3.03
C ASN A 40 22.22 -18.66 3.73
N GLY A 41 22.36 -19.12 4.98
CA GLY A 41 23.59 -18.97 5.76
C GLY A 41 23.81 -17.57 6.35
N ARG A 42 22.86 -16.64 6.23
CA ARG A 42 22.84 -15.35 6.92
C ARG A 42 21.90 -15.41 8.12
N GLU A 43 22.34 -14.84 9.24
CA GLU A 43 21.48 -14.64 10.41
C GLU A 43 20.73 -13.32 10.29
N VAL A 44 19.42 -13.37 10.47
CA VAL A 44 18.56 -12.19 10.58
C VAL A 44 17.73 -12.30 11.85
N ASP A 45 17.71 -11.24 12.64
CA ASP A 45 16.84 -11.16 13.81
C ASP A 45 15.42 -10.74 13.40
N TYR A 46 14.44 -11.14 14.19
CA TYR A 46 13.04 -10.72 14.03
C TYR A 46 12.29 -10.78 15.36
N PHE A 47 11.14 -10.11 15.45
CA PHE A 47 10.27 -10.13 16.63
C PHE A 47 9.20 -11.21 16.45
N SER A 48 9.37 -12.36 17.10
CA SER A 48 8.53 -13.54 16.89
C SER A 48 7.14 -13.38 17.52
N LEU A 49 6.09 -13.59 16.72
CA LEU A 49 4.70 -13.58 17.19
C LEU A 49 4.43 -14.69 18.21
N GLU A 50 4.98 -15.89 17.97
CA GLU A 50 4.87 -17.03 18.88
C GLU A 50 5.55 -16.76 20.23
N ALA A 51 6.75 -16.15 20.19
CA ALA A 51 7.52 -15.83 21.38
C ALA A 51 6.84 -14.81 22.31
N ALA A 52 5.85 -14.06 21.81
CA ALA A 52 5.05 -13.15 22.63
C ALA A 52 4.24 -13.88 23.73
N GLY A 53 4.03 -15.21 23.58
CA GLY A 53 3.34 -16.02 24.58
C GLY A 53 1.86 -15.66 24.76
N LEU A 54 1.28 -14.98 23.78
CA LEU A 54 -0.13 -14.59 23.77
C LEU A 54 -0.97 -15.73 23.22
N ALA A 55 -2.05 -16.08 23.91
CA ALA A 55 -2.91 -17.18 23.52
C ALA A 55 -3.69 -16.85 22.24
N GLY A 56 -3.71 -17.77 21.27
CA GLY A 56 -4.56 -17.69 20.08
C GLY A 56 -4.00 -16.85 18.92
N VAL A 57 -2.79 -16.31 19.02
CA VAL A 57 -2.15 -15.47 17.98
C VAL A 57 -2.11 -16.16 16.61
N GLU A 58 -2.00 -17.48 16.57
CA GLU A 58 -2.03 -18.28 15.35
C GLU A 58 -3.35 -18.13 14.58
N ARG A 59 -4.46 -17.84 15.27
CA ARG A 59 -5.80 -17.66 14.69
C ARG A 59 -6.08 -16.23 14.23
N LEU A 60 -5.25 -15.27 14.61
CA LEU A 60 -5.42 -13.88 14.16
C LEU A 60 -5.42 -13.82 12.63
N PRO A 61 -6.26 -12.95 12.04
CA PRO A 61 -6.16 -12.59 10.64
C PRO A 61 -4.73 -12.17 10.30
N PHE A 62 -4.28 -12.48 9.10
CA PHE A 62 -2.91 -12.20 8.65
C PHE A 62 -2.58 -10.71 8.74
N SER A 63 -3.54 -9.85 8.41
CA SER A 63 -3.42 -8.40 8.54
C SER A 63 -3.19 -7.94 10.00
N LEU A 64 -3.85 -8.56 10.98
CA LEU A 64 -3.61 -8.27 12.40
C LEU A 64 -2.29 -8.85 12.91
N LYS A 65 -1.81 -9.96 12.35
CA LYS A 65 -0.46 -10.47 12.64
C LYS A 65 0.64 -9.48 12.21
N VAL A 66 0.45 -8.79 11.08
CA VAL A 66 1.36 -7.73 10.63
C VAL A 66 1.33 -6.53 11.60
N LEU A 67 0.16 -6.13 12.10
CA LEU A 67 0.05 -5.09 13.13
C LEU A 67 0.69 -5.55 14.45
N LEU A 68 0.48 -6.79 14.88
CA LEU A 68 1.08 -7.34 16.08
C LEU A 68 2.61 -7.33 16.03
N GLU A 69 3.20 -7.71 14.89
CA GLU A 69 4.65 -7.60 14.67
C GLU A 69 5.13 -6.16 14.87
N ASN A 70 4.39 -5.19 14.30
CA ASN A 70 4.74 -3.78 14.39
C ASN A 70 4.77 -3.30 15.85
N LEU A 71 3.75 -3.68 16.63
CA LEU A 71 3.67 -3.33 18.04
C LEU A 71 4.75 -4.02 18.87
N LEU A 72 5.00 -5.31 18.63
CA LEU A 72 6.07 -6.05 19.31
C LEU A 72 7.43 -5.41 19.06
N ARG A 73 7.72 -5.07 17.81
CA ARG A 73 8.99 -4.48 17.42
C ARG A 73 9.16 -3.08 17.99
N TYR A 74 8.10 -2.28 18.10
CA TYR A 74 8.17 -0.89 18.57
C TYR A 74 7.74 -0.68 20.03
N GLU A 75 7.54 -1.75 20.82
CA GLU A 75 7.21 -1.66 22.25
C GLU A 75 8.29 -0.86 23.00
N ASP A 76 7.93 0.31 23.51
CA ASP A 76 8.84 1.27 24.16
C ASP A 76 8.32 1.76 25.52
N GLY A 77 7.18 1.23 25.97
CA GLY A 77 6.49 1.63 27.21
C GLY A 77 5.88 3.03 27.19
N ARG A 78 5.90 3.74 26.04
CA ARG A 78 5.38 5.11 25.91
C ARG A 78 4.40 5.24 24.75
N SER A 79 4.88 5.02 23.53
CA SER A 79 4.06 5.06 22.32
C SER A 79 3.40 3.73 22.03
N VAL A 80 4.08 2.62 22.34
CA VAL A 80 3.53 1.27 22.29
C VAL A 80 3.82 0.59 23.62
N THR A 81 2.76 0.17 24.29
CA THR A 81 2.79 -0.52 25.58
C THR A 81 2.54 -2.01 25.41
N VAL A 82 2.91 -2.79 26.43
CA VAL A 82 2.59 -4.23 26.47
C VAL A 82 1.07 -4.47 26.44
N GLU A 83 0.29 -3.54 26.99
CA GLU A 83 -1.17 -3.58 26.93
C GLU A 83 -1.71 -3.42 25.50
N ASP A 84 -1.06 -2.61 24.66
CA ASP A 84 -1.44 -2.46 23.24
C ASP A 84 -1.20 -3.77 22.48
N VAL A 85 -0.07 -4.42 22.75
CA VAL A 85 0.26 -5.74 22.20
C VAL A 85 -0.77 -6.79 22.62
N ARG A 86 -1.14 -6.83 23.91
CA ARG A 86 -2.16 -7.76 24.43
C ARG A 86 -3.54 -7.50 23.81
N ALA A 87 -3.90 -6.24 23.60
CA ALA A 87 -5.19 -5.88 23.03
C ALA A 87 -5.40 -6.43 21.61
N VAL A 88 -4.34 -6.65 20.83
CA VAL A 88 -4.43 -7.31 19.53
C VAL A 88 -4.78 -8.79 19.67
N ALA A 89 -4.26 -9.49 20.68
CA ALA A 89 -4.66 -10.87 20.95
C ALA A 89 -6.09 -10.95 21.53
N ASP A 90 -6.44 -10.03 22.44
CA ASP A 90 -7.77 -9.94 23.05
C ASP A 90 -8.88 -9.63 22.03
N TRP A 91 -8.53 -9.07 20.88
CA TRP A 91 -9.44 -8.88 19.74
C TRP A 91 -10.16 -10.18 19.37
N LEU A 92 -9.54 -11.36 19.52
CA LEU A 92 -10.15 -12.66 19.23
C LEU A 92 -11.38 -12.98 20.08
N VAL A 93 -11.58 -12.31 21.21
CA VAL A 93 -12.75 -12.58 22.07
C VAL A 93 -14.04 -12.11 21.41
N ASN A 94 -14.02 -10.94 20.75
CA ASN A 94 -15.21 -10.28 20.21
C ASN A 94 -15.09 -9.86 18.73
N HIS A 95 -13.92 -10.07 18.12
CA HIS A 95 -13.53 -9.68 16.76
C HIS A 95 -13.58 -8.16 16.52
N ARG A 96 -13.47 -7.39 17.61
CA ARG A 96 -13.47 -5.93 17.65
C ARG A 96 -12.64 -5.45 18.82
N SER A 97 -12.18 -4.21 18.73
CA SER A 97 -11.49 -3.54 19.83
C SER A 97 -11.70 -2.04 19.74
N GLU A 98 -11.82 -1.39 20.89
CA GLU A 98 -11.85 0.08 21.02
C GLU A 98 -10.47 0.63 21.41
N ARG A 99 -9.44 -0.25 21.48
CA ARG A 99 -8.08 0.14 21.79
C ARG A 99 -7.47 0.88 20.60
N GLU A 100 -6.95 2.07 20.88
CA GLU A 100 -6.10 2.82 19.97
C GLU A 100 -4.65 2.34 20.08
N ILE A 101 -3.97 2.21 18.95
CA ILE A 101 -2.59 1.75 18.83
C ILE A 101 -1.77 2.71 17.97
N ALA A 102 -0.46 2.71 18.20
CA ALA A 102 0.51 3.51 17.48
C ALA A 102 1.23 2.67 16.41
N PHE A 103 0.79 2.78 15.16
CA PHE A 103 1.33 2.03 14.03
C PHE A 103 2.46 2.79 13.32
N ARG A 104 3.61 2.15 13.08
CA ARG A 104 4.75 2.75 12.38
C ARG A 104 5.02 2.04 11.04
N PRO A 105 4.61 2.62 9.90
CA PRO A 105 4.86 1.99 8.61
C PRO A 105 6.36 1.89 8.31
N ALA A 106 6.77 0.85 7.59
CA ALA A 106 8.16 0.64 7.19
C ALA A 106 8.65 1.70 6.21
N ARG A 107 7.75 2.25 5.38
CA ARG A 107 8.07 3.27 4.36
C ARG A 107 6.84 4.13 4.01
N VAL A 108 7.08 5.21 3.27
CA VAL A 108 6.04 6.10 2.74
C VAL A 108 6.11 6.15 1.22
N LEU A 109 4.95 6.10 0.55
CA LEU A 109 4.83 6.24 -0.89
C LEU A 109 4.14 7.58 -1.22
N MET A 110 4.70 8.36 -2.14
CA MET A 110 4.14 9.64 -2.55
C MET A 110 3.96 9.69 -4.06
N GLN A 111 2.95 10.43 -4.51
CA GLN A 111 2.79 10.85 -5.91
C GLN A 111 3.02 12.35 -6.05
N ASP A 112 3.27 12.86 -7.26
CA ASP A 112 3.81 14.22 -7.46
C ASP A 112 2.87 15.39 -7.08
N PHE A 113 1.54 15.23 -7.10
CA PHE A 113 0.61 16.28 -6.65
C PHE A 113 0.62 16.49 -5.15
N THR A 114 0.82 15.44 -4.36
CA THR A 114 0.90 15.53 -2.88
C THR A 114 2.34 15.56 -2.38
N GLY A 115 3.26 14.99 -3.16
CA GLY A 115 4.69 14.94 -2.87
C GLY A 115 5.40 16.29 -3.02
N VAL A 116 5.00 17.12 -4.00
CA VAL A 116 5.55 18.49 -4.11
C VAL A 116 5.26 19.31 -2.85
N PRO A 117 3.99 19.44 -2.38
CA PRO A 117 3.70 20.06 -1.08
C PRO A 117 4.52 19.48 0.07
N GLY A 118 4.60 18.15 0.21
CA GLY A 118 5.38 17.56 1.32
C GLY A 118 6.88 17.89 1.28
N VAL A 119 7.48 17.98 0.09
CA VAL A 119 8.88 18.43 -0.03
C VAL A 119 9.03 19.93 0.26
N VAL A 120 8.02 20.75 -0.07
CA VAL A 120 7.96 22.16 0.35
C VAL A 120 7.88 22.27 1.87
N ASP A 121 7.04 21.47 2.51
CA ASP A 121 6.88 21.50 3.97
C ASP A 121 8.16 21.06 4.69
N LEU A 122 8.86 20.04 4.19
CA LEU A 122 10.20 19.68 4.67
C LEU A 122 11.22 20.81 4.51
N ALA A 123 11.18 21.53 3.39
CA ALA A 123 12.06 22.68 3.15
C ALA A 123 11.74 23.84 4.12
N ALA A 124 10.46 24.15 4.32
CA ALA A 124 10.01 25.18 5.25
C ALA A 124 10.36 24.83 6.70
N MET A 125 10.18 23.57 7.11
CA MET A 125 10.59 23.07 8.41
C MET A 125 12.11 23.22 8.64
N ARG A 126 12.94 23.00 7.61
CA ARG A 126 14.39 23.24 7.69
C ARG A 126 14.73 24.70 7.97
N GLU A 127 14.04 25.62 7.28
CA GLU A 127 14.22 27.05 7.51
C GLU A 127 13.77 27.46 8.92
N ALA A 128 12.63 26.94 9.39
CA ALA A 128 12.13 27.19 10.74
C ALA A 128 13.09 26.68 11.82
N VAL A 129 13.61 25.44 11.71
CA VAL A 129 14.61 24.90 12.65
C VAL A 129 15.87 25.75 12.66
N LYS A 130 16.33 26.20 11.49
CA LYS A 130 17.50 27.08 11.38
C LYS A 130 17.25 28.44 12.04
N ALA A 131 16.07 29.02 11.87
CA ALA A 131 15.69 30.28 12.51
C ALA A 131 15.65 30.16 14.05
N LEU A 132 15.34 28.98 14.56
CA LEU A 132 15.40 28.65 16.00
C LEU A 132 16.80 28.28 16.49
N GLY A 133 17.84 28.39 15.64
CA GLY A 133 19.24 28.10 16.00
C GLY A 133 19.62 26.61 15.93
N GLY A 134 18.73 25.74 15.46
CA GLY A 134 18.98 24.32 15.26
C GLY A 134 19.60 23.98 13.90
N PRO A 135 20.15 22.77 13.73
CA PRO A 135 20.67 22.33 12.45
C PRO A 135 19.53 21.93 11.50
N ALA A 136 19.49 22.50 10.29
CA ALA A 136 18.50 22.12 9.27
C ALA A 136 18.52 20.61 8.94
N SER A 137 19.66 19.94 9.09
CA SER A 137 19.79 18.50 8.90
C SER A 137 18.98 17.66 9.90
N ALA A 138 18.48 18.25 10.99
CA ALA A 138 17.55 17.59 11.91
C ALA A 138 16.21 17.26 11.24
N ILE A 139 15.81 18.02 10.22
CA ILE A 139 14.64 17.72 9.41
C ILE A 139 15.06 16.84 8.24
N ASN A 140 14.77 15.55 8.38
CA ASN A 140 15.00 14.54 7.36
C ASN A 140 14.01 13.38 7.52
N PRO A 141 13.55 12.75 6.43
CA PRO A 141 12.82 11.48 6.51
C PRO A 141 13.61 10.41 7.27
N LEU A 142 12.97 9.80 8.26
CA LEU A 142 13.50 8.74 9.11
C LEU A 142 13.17 7.35 8.55
N SER A 143 12.08 7.25 7.80
CA SER A 143 11.71 6.08 7.00
C SER A 143 12.00 6.32 5.51
N PRO A 144 12.24 5.27 4.71
CA PRO A 144 12.28 5.38 3.26
C PRO A 144 11.02 6.04 2.70
N VAL A 145 11.22 7.01 1.80
CA VAL A 145 10.18 7.71 1.07
C VAL A 145 10.46 7.55 -0.42
N ASP A 146 9.47 7.01 -1.13
CA ASP A 146 9.48 6.87 -2.57
C ASP A 146 8.45 7.81 -3.18
N LEU A 147 8.88 8.79 -3.96
CA LEU A 147 8.00 9.68 -4.72
C LEU A 147 8.00 9.26 -6.18
N VAL A 148 6.83 8.90 -6.71
CA VAL A 148 6.65 8.57 -8.13
C VAL A 148 5.98 9.74 -8.86
N ILE A 149 6.55 10.13 -9.99
CA ILE A 149 5.98 11.18 -10.85
C ILE A 149 5.14 10.52 -11.94
N ASP A 150 3.83 10.58 -11.79
CA ASP A 150 2.88 9.89 -12.69
C ASP A 150 1.57 10.65 -12.92
N HIS A 151 1.23 11.65 -12.10
CA HIS A 151 -0.03 12.40 -12.22
C HIS A 151 0.05 13.62 -13.15
N SER A 152 1.22 13.88 -13.72
CA SER A 152 1.46 15.09 -14.50
C SER A 152 1.30 14.90 -16.02
N VAL A 153 1.59 13.68 -16.53
CA VAL A 153 1.52 13.36 -17.96
C VAL A 153 0.07 13.44 -18.47
N MET A 154 -0.13 14.22 -19.53
CA MET A 154 -1.41 14.35 -20.22
C MET A 154 -1.39 13.69 -21.61
N ILE A 155 -2.56 13.25 -22.08
CA ILE A 155 -2.74 12.70 -23.43
C ILE A 155 -3.08 13.85 -24.39
N ASP A 156 -2.09 14.64 -24.79
CA ASP A 156 -2.25 15.70 -25.81
C ASP A 156 -2.27 15.14 -27.24
N TYR A 157 -1.43 14.13 -27.49
CA TYR A 157 -1.34 13.39 -28.73
C TYR A 157 -1.66 11.91 -28.49
N PHE A 158 -2.41 11.29 -29.42
CA PHE A 158 -2.75 9.87 -29.37
C PHE A 158 -2.84 9.28 -30.79
N GLY A 159 -2.73 7.96 -30.91
CA GLY A 159 -2.94 7.25 -32.18
C GLY A 159 -1.83 7.37 -33.22
N SER A 160 -0.67 7.92 -32.86
CA SER A 160 0.52 7.99 -33.73
C SER A 160 1.76 7.40 -33.06
N ALA A 161 2.73 6.94 -33.86
CA ALA A 161 3.97 6.34 -33.36
C ALA A 161 4.84 7.32 -32.53
N ASP A 162 4.68 8.63 -32.75
CA ASP A 162 5.41 9.68 -32.04
C ASP A 162 4.63 10.31 -30.88
N ALA A 163 3.41 9.83 -30.59
CA ALA A 163 2.53 10.38 -29.55
C ALA A 163 3.20 10.38 -28.16
N LEU A 164 3.85 9.27 -27.78
CA LEU A 164 4.55 9.16 -26.50
C LEU A 164 5.66 10.22 -26.37
N THR A 165 6.48 10.39 -27.42
CA THR A 165 7.58 11.36 -27.39
C THR A 165 7.03 12.78 -27.27
N LYS A 166 6.01 13.13 -28.06
CA LYS A 166 5.39 14.47 -28.01
C LYS A 166 4.75 14.78 -26.66
N ASN A 167 4.04 13.82 -26.06
CA ASN A 167 3.44 14.00 -24.73
C ASN A 167 4.52 14.16 -23.66
N MET A 168 5.61 13.38 -23.74
CA MET A 168 6.74 13.52 -22.81
C MET A 168 7.48 14.86 -22.98
N ASP A 169 7.65 15.36 -24.21
CA ASP A 169 8.27 16.66 -24.44
C ASP A 169 7.43 17.80 -23.83
N LEU A 170 6.11 17.79 -24.05
CA LEU A 170 5.19 18.75 -23.42
C LEU A 170 5.17 18.62 -21.90
N GLU A 171 5.29 17.40 -21.38
CA GLU A 171 5.34 17.14 -19.95
C GLU A 171 6.54 17.82 -19.29
N PHE A 172 7.73 17.69 -19.89
CA PHE A 172 8.93 18.36 -19.40
C PHE A 172 8.88 19.88 -19.56
N GLU A 173 8.25 20.38 -20.63
CA GLU A 173 8.06 21.82 -20.83
C GLU A 173 7.16 22.42 -19.75
N ARG A 174 6.03 21.76 -19.44
CA ARG A 174 5.03 22.25 -18.48
C ARG A 174 5.47 22.14 -17.02
N ASN A 175 6.18 21.07 -16.66
CA ASN A 175 6.48 20.74 -15.26
C ASN A 175 7.96 20.94 -14.88
N GLY A 176 8.74 21.66 -15.69
CA GLY A 176 10.19 21.85 -15.49
C GLY A 176 10.59 22.34 -14.10
N GLU A 177 9.86 23.31 -13.53
CA GLU A 177 10.12 23.83 -12.18
C GLU A 177 9.85 22.77 -11.10
N ARG A 178 8.70 22.09 -11.17
CA ARG A 178 8.33 21.01 -10.23
C ARG A 178 9.39 19.90 -10.24
N TYR A 179 9.87 19.52 -11.41
CA TYR A 179 10.90 18.48 -11.54
C TYR A 179 12.26 18.91 -11.04
N ALA A 180 12.65 20.17 -11.28
CA ALA A 180 13.87 20.73 -10.71
C ALA A 180 13.80 20.72 -9.17
N PHE A 181 12.65 21.07 -8.60
CA PHE A 181 12.40 21.07 -7.16
C PHE A 181 12.45 19.66 -6.56
N LEU A 182 11.76 18.68 -7.14
CA LEU A 182 11.80 17.28 -6.67
C LEU A 182 13.21 16.67 -6.80
N ARG A 183 13.94 17.00 -7.87
CA ARG A 183 15.33 16.57 -8.05
C ARG A 183 16.27 17.21 -7.03
N TRP A 184 16.00 18.45 -6.60
CA TRP A 184 16.68 19.05 -5.46
C TRP A 184 16.36 18.27 -4.18
N GLY A 185 15.07 17.96 -3.93
CA GLY A 185 14.62 17.18 -2.78
C GLY A 185 15.36 15.85 -2.64
N GLN A 186 15.46 15.07 -3.72
CA GLN A 186 16.22 13.81 -3.75
C GLN A 186 17.69 13.95 -3.33
N LYS A 187 18.32 15.10 -3.60
CA LYS A 187 19.71 15.36 -3.18
C LYS A 187 19.80 15.92 -1.76
N ALA A 188 18.77 16.65 -1.33
CA ALA A 188 18.76 17.37 -0.08
C ALA A 188 18.36 16.51 1.13
N PHE A 189 17.59 15.44 0.91
CA PHE A 189 17.07 14.55 1.95
C PHE A 189 17.65 13.14 1.80
N ASN A 190 18.08 12.54 2.93
CA ASN A 190 18.37 11.11 2.97
C ASN A 190 17.06 10.33 2.99
N ASN A 191 17.12 9.05 2.60
CA ASN A 191 15.95 8.16 2.52
C ASN A 191 14.84 8.65 1.58
N PHE A 192 15.14 9.58 0.67
CA PHE A 192 14.17 10.12 -0.28
C PHE A 192 14.58 9.79 -1.72
N ARG A 193 13.74 9.03 -2.42
CA ARG A 193 13.95 8.61 -3.81
C ARG A 193 12.82 9.15 -4.68
N VAL A 194 13.16 9.63 -5.87
CA VAL A 194 12.23 10.13 -6.89
C VAL A 194 12.32 9.24 -8.12
N VAL A 195 11.19 8.64 -8.49
CA VAL A 195 11.01 7.92 -9.76
C VAL A 195 10.59 8.92 -10.84
N PRO A 196 11.34 9.03 -11.95
CA PRO A 196 11.02 10.00 -13.01
C PRO A 196 9.68 9.75 -13.70
N PRO A 197 9.17 10.79 -14.41
CA PRO A 197 8.02 10.61 -15.30
C PRO A 197 8.32 9.64 -16.43
N GLY A 198 7.28 8.91 -16.87
CA GLY A 198 7.34 7.99 -18.00
C GLY A 198 7.90 6.60 -17.68
N VAL A 199 8.19 6.29 -16.41
CA VAL A 199 8.62 4.95 -15.96
C VAL A 199 7.42 4.04 -15.68
N GLY A 200 6.32 4.59 -15.18
CA GLY A 200 5.12 3.85 -14.83
C GLY A 200 4.24 4.64 -13.87
N ILE A 201 3.16 4.00 -13.41
CA ILE A 201 2.22 4.56 -12.44
C ILE A 201 2.64 4.14 -11.03
N CYS A 202 2.43 5.00 -10.04
CA CYS A 202 2.86 4.88 -8.65
C CYS A 202 2.65 3.48 -8.07
N HIS A 203 1.43 2.95 -8.15
CA HIS A 203 1.09 1.65 -7.56
C HIS A 203 1.67 0.46 -8.31
N GLN A 204 1.80 0.57 -9.63
CA GLN A 204 2.42 -0.49 -10.44
C GLN A 204 3.93 -0.54 -10.23
N VAL A 205 4.60 0.63 -10.19
CA VAL A 205 6.01 0.73 -9.81
C VAL A 205 6.23 0.22 -8.39
N ASN A 206 5.31 0.51 -7.47
CA ASN A 206 5.36 -0.03 -6.12
C ASN A 206 5.31 -1.57 -6.11
N LEU A 207 4.36 -2.15 -6.83
CA LEU A 207 4.17 -3.60 -6.92
C LEU A 207 5.34 -4.32 -7.61
N GLU A 208 5.81 -3.78 -8.74
CA GLU A 208 6.80 -4.42 -9.60
C GLU A 208 8.25 -4.12 -9.21
N TYR A 209 8.50 -3.04 -8.46
CA TYR A 209 9.86 -2.59 -8.17
C TYR A 209 10.13 -2.25 -6.70
N LEU A 210 9.31 -1.43 -6.05
CA LEU A 210 9.65 -0.86 -4.73
C LEU A 210 9.41 -1.82 -3.56
N ALA A 211 8.33 -2.60 -3.62
CA ALA A 211 7.96 -3.52 -2.56
C ALA A 211 8.92 -4.70 -2.44
N ARG A 212 9.15 -5.12 -1.19
CA ARG A 212 10.08 -6.22 -0.86
C ARG A 212 9.40 -7.41 -0.20
N GLY A 213 8.17 -7.24 0.29
CA GLY A 213 7.47 -8.24 1.11
C GLY A 213 8.00 -8.27 2.55
N VAL A 214 9.32 -8.41 2.72
CA VAL A 214 10.03 -8.31 4.01
C VAL A 214 11.21 -7.36 3.85
N TRP A 215 11.28 -6.34 4.72
CA TRP A 215 12.41 -5.42 4.78
C TRP A 215 13.46 -5.90 5.78
N THR A 216 14.69 -5.44 5.55
CA THR A 216 15.80 -5.60 6.47
C THR A 216 16.39 -4.24 6.82
N GLY A 217 16.85 -4.08 8.06
CA GLY A 217 17.63 -2.93 8.49
C GLY A 217 18.67 -3.31 9.54
N GLU A 218 19.68 -2.47 9.72
CA GLU A 218 20.74 -2.70 10.70
C GLU A 218 20.38 -2.09 12.05
N GLU A 219 20.34 -2.89 13.11
CA GLU A 219 20.00 -2.48 14.47
C GLU A 219 21.01 -3.08 15.46
N ALA A 220 21.69 -2.22 16.23
CA ALA A 220 22.74 -2.63 17.18
C ALA A 220 23.81 -3.60 16.59
N GLY A 221 24.14 -3.45 15.30
CA GLY A 221 25.13 -4.28 14.61
C GLY A 221 24.62 -5.66 14.16
N ARG A 222 23.31 -5.90 14.20
CA ARG A 222 22.66 -7.10 13.65
C ARG A 222 21.61 -6.70 12.62
N THR A 223 21.45 -7.51 11.60
CA THR A 223 20.38 -7.34 10.60
C THR A 223 19.05 -7.76 11.22
N LEU A 224 18.06 -6.88 11.18
CA LEU A 224 16.69 -7.10 11.63
C LEU A 224 15.75 -7.19 10.43
N ALA A 225 14.91 -8.22 10.37
CA ALA A 225 13.87 -8.42 9.36
C ALA A 225 12.48 -8.11 9.92
N PHE A 226 11.64 -7.46 9.11
CA PHE A 226 10.27 -7.07 9.47
C PHE A 226 9.38 -6.96 8.22
N PRO A 227 8.04 -7.06 8.34
CA PRO A 227 7.13 -7.02 7.20
C PRO A 227 7.22 -5.69 6.46
N ASP A 228 7.12 -5.73 5.13
CA ASP A 228 6.88 -4.52 4.35
C ASP A 228 5.50 -3.96 4.67
N THR A 229 5.48 -2.69 5.08
CA THR A 229 4.25 -1.95 5.35
C THR A 229 4.43 -0.51 4.90
N LEU A 230 3.36 0.11 4.43
CA LEU A 230 3.42 1.50 4.01
C LEU A 230 2.12 2.26 4.19
N VAL A 231 2.26 3.57 4.27
CA VAL A 231 1.18 4.48 3.92
C VAL A 231 1.57 5.28 2.69
N GLY A 232 0.59 5.75 1.94
CA GLY A 232 0.87 6.61 0.81
C GLY A 232 -0.11 7.76 0.65
N THR A 233 0.32 8.83 0.00
CA THR A 233 -0.50 10.02 -0.26
C THR A 233 -1.45 9.86 -1.45
N ASP A 234 -1.90 8.62 -1.65
CA ASP A 234 -2.81 8.19 -2.70
C ASP A 234 -3.71 7.06 -2.17
N SER A 235 -5.01 7.15 -2.42
CA SER A 235 -6.02 6.20 -1.91
C SER A 235 -5.79 4.76 -2.39
N HIS A 236 -5.26 4.60 -3.60
CA HIS A 236 -5.06 3.31 -4.25
C HIS A 236 -3.71 2.66 -3.87
N THR A 237 -2.98 3.24 -2.90
CA THR A 237 -1.84 2.58 -2.22
C THR A 237 -2.22 1.18 -1.73
N THR A 238 -3.52 0.96 -1.50
CA THR A 238 -4.12 -0.33 -1.19
C THR A 238 -3.85 -1.43 -2.21
N MET A 239 -3.48 -1.14 -3.46
CA MET A 239 -3.11 -2.13 -4.48
C MET A 239 -2.02 -3.10 -4.00
N ILE A 240 -1.09 -2.60 -3.18
CA ILE A 240 0.06 -3.38 -2.70
C ILE A 240 -0.32 -4.52 -1.75
N ASN A 241 -1.51 -4.47 -1.16
CA ASN A 241 -2.03 -5.53 -0.29
C ASN A 241 -2.25 -6.85 -1.04
N GLY A 242 -2.34 -6.83 -2.38
CA GLY A 242 -2.36 -8.04 -3.21
C GLY A 242 -1.06 -8.85 -3.14
N LEU A 243 0.05 -8.23 -2.72
CA LEU A 243 1.36 -8.85 -2.50
C LEU A 243 1.58 -9.32 -1.05
N GLY A 244 0.59 -9.13 -0.16
CA GLY A 244 0.75 -9.40 1.28
C GLY A 244 1.52 -8.33 2.05
N VAL A 245 1.63 -7.13 1.47
CA VAL A 245 2.21 -5.94 2.09
C VAL A 245 1.08 -5.08 2.63
N LEU A 246 1.04 -4.84 3.94
CA LEU A 246 -0.04 -4.05 4.54
C LEU A 246 0.16 -2.56 4.25
N GLY A 247 -0.76 -1.95 3.50
CA GLY A 247 -0.70 -0.51 3.26
C GLY A 247 -1.98 0.12 2.72
N TRP A 248 -2.11 1.43 2.95
CA TRP A 248 -3.31 2.19 2.59
C TRP A 248 -3.01 3.68 2.35
N GLY A 249 -3.99 4.38 1.80
CA GLY A 249 -3.89 5.81 1.54
C GLY A 249 -4.16 6.66 2.79
N VAL A 250 -3.37 7.71 2.99
CA VAL A 250 -3.52 8.70 4.04
C VAL A 250 -3.41 10.13 3.48
N GLY A 251 -3.72 11.14 4.27
CA GLY A 251 -3.49 12.54 3.89
C GLY A 251 -2.01 12.90 3.86
N GLY A 252 -1.69 14.06 3.25
CA GLY A 252 -0.31 14.56 3.17
C GLY A 252 0.33 14.75 4.54
N ILE A 253 -0.42 15.32 5.49
CA ILE A 253 0.04 15.59 6.86
C ILE A 253 0.39 14.29 7.59
N GLU A 254 -0.46 13.26 7.48
CA GLU A 254 -0.18 11.96 8.10
C GLU A 254 1.05 11.29 7.47
N ALA A 255 1.22 11.40 6.15
CA ALA A 255 2.40 10.87 5.46
C ALA A 255 3.69 11.63 5.87
N GLU A 256 3.62 12.95 6.05
CA GLU A 256 4.71 13.79 6.56
C GLU A 256 5.07 13.45 8.01
N ALA A 257 4.07 13.26 8.86
CA ALA A 257 4.29 12.80 10.23
C ALA A 257 4.96 11.41 10.24
N ALA A 258 4.46 10.47 9.43
CA ALA A 258 5.01 9.13 9.30
C ALA A 258 6.45 9.12 8.79
N MET A 259 6.78 9.91 7.76
CA MET A 259 8.16 9.99 7.26
C MET A 259 9.11 10.62 8.29
N LEU A 260 8.62 11.51 9.16
CA LEU A 260 9.37 12.07 10.29
C LEU A 260 9.33 11.19 11.55
N GLY A 261 8.86 9.95 11.42
CA GLY A 261 8.92 8.94 12.48
C GLY A 261 7.80 8.98 13.50
N GLN A 262 6.79 9.84 13.32
CA GLN A 262 5.60 9.81 14.16
C GLN A 262 4.76 8.58 13.82
N PRO A 263 4.34 7.79 14.82
CA PRO A 263 3.39 6.71 14.58
C PRO A 263 2.03 7.27 14.18
N LEU A 264 1.31 6.50 13.36
CA LEU A 264 -0.08 6.74 13.02
C LEU A 264 -0.97 6.17 14.13
N SER A 265 -1.84 7.02 14.65
CA SER A 265 -2.84 6.61 15.64
C SER A 265 -4.02 5.95 14.93
N MET A 266 -4.39 4.73 15.34
CA MET A 266 -5.54 4.03 14.78
C MET A 266 -6.17 3.08 15.79
N LEU A 267 -7.48 2.83 15.66
CA LEU A 267 -8.11 1.72 16.37
C LEU A 267 -7.65 0.38 15.77
N ILE A 268 -7.53 -0.65 16.61
CA ILE A 268 -7.37 -2.01 16.11
C ILE A 268 -8.60 -2.34 15.24
N PRO A 269 -8.43 -2.59 13.93
CA PRO A 269 -9.54 -2.62 13.00
C PRO A 269 -10.37 -3.90 13.18
N GLU A 270 -11.68 -3.80 12.91
CA GLU A 270 -12.46 -5.00 12.59
C GLU A 270 -11.96 -5.59 11.27
N VAL A 271 -11.94 -6.92 11.18
CA VAL A 271 -11.54 -7.65 9.97
C VAL A 271 -12.73 -8.44 9.43
N VAL A 272 -13.08 -8.17 8.17
CA VAL A 272 -14.11 -8.87 7.41
C VAL A 272 -13.43 -9.86 6.47
N GLY A 273 -13.67 -11.15 6.68
CA GLY A 273 -13.20 -12.18 5.75
C GLY A 273 -14.02 -12.21 4.46
N PHE A 274 -13.36 -12.25 3.31
CA PHE A 274 -13.96 -12.51 2.01
C PHE A 274 -13.45 -13.83 1.45
N GLU A 275 -14.30 -14.86 1.46
CA GLU A 275 -13.95 -16.18 0.96
C GLU A 275 -14.08 -16.25 -0.56
N LEU A 276 -12.99 -16.64 -1.23
CA LEU A 276 -12.95 -16.96 -2.65
C LEU A 276 -12.94 -18.48 -2.81
N THR A 277 -13.93 -19.01 -3.52
CA THR A 277 -14.07 -20.45 -3.79
C THR A 277 -14.30 -20.70 -5.27
N GLY A 278 -13.94 -21.91 -5.71
CA GLY A 278 -14.08 -22.33 -7.11
C GLY A 278 -13.07 -21.64 -8.04
N THR A 279 -13.36 -21.72 -9.34
CA THR A 279 -12.53 -21.15 -10.41
C THR A 279 -13.37 -20.21 -11.28
N LEU A 280 -12.72 -19.19 -11.86
CA LEU A 280 -13.40 -18.27 -12.78
C LEU A 280 -13.87 -19.01 -14.05
N PRO A 281 -15.11 -18.80 -14.51
CA PRO A 281 -15.58 -19.33 -15.79
C PRO A 281 -14.74 -18.80 -16.95
N GLU A 282 -14.58 -19.61 -18.01
CA GLU A 282 -13.90 -19.18 -19.23
C GLU A 282 -14.52 -17.89 -19.80
N GLY A 283 -13.66 -16.97 -20.24
CA GLY A 283 -14.06 -15.66 -20.75
C GLY A 283 -14.34 -14.60 -19.67
N THR A 284 -14.26 -14.96 -18.38
CA THR A 284 -14.32 -14.01 -17.26
C THR A 284 -13.01 -13.23 -17.16
N THR A 285 -13.10 -11.90 -17.03
CA THR A 285 -11.93 -11.03 -16.87
C THR A 285 -11.67 -10.65 -15.42
N ALA A 286 -10.46 -10.18 -15.11
CA ALA A 286 -10.13 -9.59 -13.81
C ALA A 286 -11.08 -8.42 -13.46
N THR A 287 -11.52 -7.66 -14.48
CA THR A 287 -12.49 -6.58 -14.33
C THR A 287 -13.86 -7.08 -13.88
N ASP A 288 -14.36 -8.18 -14.45
CA ASP A 288 -15.63 -8.77 -14.04
C ASP A 288 -15.58 -9.24 -12.59
N LEU A 289 -14.47 -9.86 -12.19
CA LEU A 289 -14.24 -10.30 -10.82
C LEU A 289 -14.22 -9.12 -9.85
N VAL A 290 -13.39 -8.10 -10.10
CA VAL A 290 -13.24 -6.98 -9.16
C VAL A 290 -14.52 -6.17 -9.03
N LEU A 291 -15.25 -5.93 -10.11
CA LEU A 291 -16.53 -5.20 -10.04
C LEU A 291 -17.58 -5.98 -9.24
N THR A 292 -17.56 -7.31 -9.34
CA THR A 292 -18.42 -8.18 -8.53
C THR A 292 -18.05 -8.10 -7.05
N VAL A 293 -16.76 -8.20 -6.72
CA VAL A 293 -16.26 -8.07 -5.34
C VAL A 293 -16.62 -6.70 -4.76
N VAL A 294 -16.39 -5.61 -5.50
CA VAL A 294 -16.73 -4.24 -5.10
C VAL A 294 -18.23 -4.12 -4.81
N GLN A 295 -19.08 -4.65 -5.70
CA GLN A 295 -20.53 -4.63 -5.50
C GLN A 295 -20.93 -5.35 -4.20
N MET A 296 -20.36 -6.53 -3.95
CA MET A 296 -20.65 -7.34 -2.76
C MET A 296 -20.19 -6.63 -1.47
N LEU A 297 -18.97 -6.10 -1.46
CA LEU A 297 -18.40 -5.41 -0.30
C LEU A 297 -19.08 -4.07 -0.01
N ARG A 298 -19.46 -3.31 -1.04
CA ARG A 298 -20.29 -2.10 -0.88
C ARG A 298 -21.62 -2.42 -0.22
N LYS A 299 -22.31 -3.46 -0.70
CA LYS A 299 -23.58 -3.91 -0.10
C LYS A 299 -23.39 -4.38 1.34
N LYS A 300 -22.22 -4.94 1.66
CA LYS A 300 -21.88 -5.40 3.00
C LYS A 300 -21.65 -4.26 4.00
N GLY A 301 -21.07 -3.15 3.55
CA GLY A 301 -20.73 -2.01 4.39
C GLY A 301 -19.45 -2.25 5.19
N VAL A 302 -18.30 -2.10 4.53
CA VAL A 302 -16.96 -2.35 5.12
C VAL A 302 -16.17 -1.07 5.38
N VAL A 303 -16.86 0.07 5.52
CA VAL A 303 -16.23 1.37 5.73
C VAL A 303 -15.38 1.37 7.00
N GLY A 304 -14.10 1.73 6.88
CA GLY A 304 -13.15 1.81 7.99
C GLY A 304 -12.71 0.45 8.56
N LYS A 305 -13.07 -0.66 7.89
CA LYS A 305 -12.68 -2.02 8.29
C LYS A 305 -11.58 -2.54 7.39
N PHE A 306 -10.87 -3.57 7.86
CA PHE A 306 -10.01 -4.37 7.01
C PHE A 306 -10.84 -5.44 6.32
N VAL A 307 -10.54 -5.71 5.04
CA VAL A 307 -11.04 -6.89 4.33
C VAL A 307 -9.87 -7.83 4.12
N GLU A 308 -10.01 -9.10 4.49
CA GLU A 308 -8.99 -10.12 4.28
C GLU A 308 -9.54 -11.22 3.37
N PHE A 309 -8.87 -11.43 2.25
CA PHE A 309 -9.24 -12.44 1.26
C PHE A 309 -8.65 -13.79 1.64
N TYR A 310 -9.47 -14.84 1.61
CA TYR A 310 -9.07 -16.20 1.95
C TYR A 310 -9.80 -17.23 1.09
N GLY A 311 -9.52 -18.52 1.31
CA GLY A 311 -10.15 -19.63 0.61
C GLY A 311 -9.31 -20.21 -0.52
N ASP A 312 -9.76 -21.34 -1.06
CA ASP A 312 -9.03 -22.11 -2.06
C ASP A 312 -9.03 -21.46 -3.45
N GLY A 313 -9.97 -20.55 -3.71
CA GLY A 313 -10.01 -19.79 -4.97
C GLY A 313 -8.74 -18.97 -5.21
N LEU A 314 -8.02 -18.60 -4.14
CA LEU A 314 -6.74 -17.89 -4.22
C LEU A 314 -5.64 -18.68 -4.93
N ASP A 315 -5.69 -20.02 -4.91
CA ASP A 315 -4.68 -20.88 -5.55
C ASP A 315 -4.68 -20.72 -7.08
N SER A 316 -5.82 -20.33 -7.64
CA SER A 316 -6.00 -20.11 -9.07
C SER A 316 -5.90 -18.64 -9.50
N LEU A 317 -5.76 -17.72 -8.52
CA LEU A 317 -5.84 -16.29 -8.76
C LEU A 317 -4.44 -15.66 -8.91
N PRO A 318 -4.06 -15.18 -10.10
CA PRO A 318 -2.77 -14.52 -10.32
C PRO A 318 -2.59 -13.28 -9.45
N LEU A 319 -1.34 -12.93 -9.14
CA LEU A 319 -1.07 -11.76 -8.29
C LEU A 319 -1.62 -10.44 -8.86
N THR A 320 -1.62 -10.29 -10.18
CA THR A 320 -2.19 -9.11 -10.86
C THR A 320 -3.68 -8.94 -10.56
N ASP A 321 -4.42 -10.03 -10.43
CA ASP A 321 -5.85 -10.01 -10.16
C ASP A 321 -6.10 -9.71 -8.67
N ARG A 322 -5.26 -10.27 -7.78
CA ARG A 322 -5.24 -9.91 -6.35
C ARG A 322 -5.00 -8.40 -6.17
N ALA A 323 -3.99 -7.87 -6.86
CA ALA A 323 -3.67 -6.44 -6.85
C ALA A 323 -4.81 -5.60 -7.42
N THR A 324 -5.48 -6.07 -8.49
CA THR A 324 -6.66 -5.39 -9.06
C THR A 324 -7.80 -5.30 -8.04
N ILE A 325 -8.06 -6.38 -7.30
CA ILE A 325 -9.06 -6.38 -6.23
C ILE A 325 -8.67 -5.44 -5.09
N ALA A 326 -7.43 -5.56 -4.60
CA ALA A 326 -6.91 -4.76 -3.50
C ALA A 326 -6.89 -3.26 -3.82
N ASN A 327 -6.56 -2.90 -5.07
CA ASN A 327 -6.56 -1.54 -5.59
C ASN A 327 -7.92 -0.85 -5.39
N MET A 328 -9.02 -1.60 -5.54
CA MET A 328 -10.37 -1.07 -5.42
C MET A 328 -10.85 -0.91 -3.97
N GLY A 329 -9.95 -1.03 -3.00
CA GLY A 329 -10.15 -0.75 -1.57
C GLY A 329 -11.02 0.47 -1.28
N PRO A 330 -10.62 1.66 -1.76
CA PRO A 330 -11.36 2.90 -1.60
C PRO A 330 -12.77 2.82 -2.20
N GLU A 331 -12.94 2.14 -3.34
CA GLU A 331 -14.22 2.03 -4.01
C GLU A 331 -15.22 1.22 -3.19
N TYR A 332 -14.82 0.16 -2.49
CA TYR A 332 -15.71 -0.56 -1.57
C TYR A 332 -15.66 -0.06 -0.11
N GLY A 333 -14.85 0.96 0.17
CA GLY A 333 -14.81 1.71 1.42
C GLY A 333 -13.91 1.12 2.51
N ALA A 334 -13.26 -0.02 2.28
CA ALA A 334 -12.37 -0.59 3.27
C ALA A 334 -11.08 0.23 3.40
N THR A 335 -10.45 0.17 4.57
CA THR A 335 -9.11 0.73 4.76
C THR A 335 -8.09 -0.03 3.91
N CYS A 336 -8.21 -1.36 3.82
CA CYS A 336 -7.39 -2.19 2.94
C CYS A 336 -8.12 -3.49 2.50
N GLY A 337 -7.66 -4.10 1.40
CA GLY A 337 -8.03 -5.43 0.95
C GLY A 337 -6.82 -6.37 0.93
N PHE A 338 -6.62 -7.12 2.01
CA PHE A 338 -5.40 -7.88 2.28
C PHE A 338 -5.43 -9.30 1.70
N PHE A 339 -4.38 -9.66 0.97
CA PHE A 339 -4.12 -11.02 0.51
C PHE A 339 -2.87 -11.56 1.21
N PRO A 340 -2.95 -12.69 1.95
CA PRO A 340 -1.79 -13.26 2.62
C PRO A 340 -0.65 -13.65 1.67
N ILE A 341 0.58 -13.70 2.19
CA ILE A 341 1.74 -14.19 1.45
C ILE A 341 1.58 -15.69 1.19
N ASP A 342 1.75 -16.10 -0.05
CA ASP A 342 1.75 -17.52 -0.45
C ASP A 342 2.72 -17.80 -1.62
N ALA A 343 2.61 -19.00 -2.20
CA ALA A 343 3.46 -19.41 -3.32
C ALA A 343 3.34 -18.49 -4.55
N GLU A 344 2.16 -17.92 -4.80
CA GLU A 344 1.95 -16.98 -5.91
C GLU A 344 2.68 -15.66 -5.64
N THR A 345 2.72 -15.20 -4.38
CA THR A 345 3.56 -14.05 -3.98
C THR A 345 5.01 -14.27 -4.36
N LEU A 346 5.60 -15.42 -4.00
CA LEU A 346 7.00 -15.71 -4.35
C LEU A 346 7.21 -15.85 -5.86
N ARG A 347 6.25 -16.47 -6.57
CA ARG A 347 6.30 -16.57 -8.04
C ARG A 347 6.35 -15.18 -8.68
N PHE A 348 5.52 -14.26 -8.21
CA PHE A 348 5.50 -12.89 -8.73
C PHE A 348 6.79 -12.12 -8.39
N LEU A 349 7.31 -12.24 -7.17
CA LEU A 349 8.57 -11.60 -6.78
C LEU A 349 9.72 -12.06 -7.69
N ARG A 350 9.84 -13.36 -7.98
CA ARG A 350 10.82 -13.89 -8.94
C ARG A 350 10.57 -13.39 -10.35
N PHE A 351 9.33 -13.43 -10.82
CA PHE A 351 8.95 -12.98 -12.17
C PHE A 351 9.32 -11.52 -12.43
N THR A 352 9.20 -10.67 -11.41
CA THR A 352 9.55 -9.25 -11.47
C THR A 352 11.02 -8.95 -11.15
N GLY A 353 11.86 -9.98 -11.03
CA GLY A 353 13.30 -9.84 -10.92
C GLY A 353 13.83 -9.50 -9.52
N ARG A 354 13.06 -9.78 -8.45
CA ARG A 354 13.63 -9.75 -7.09
C ARG A 354 14.65 -10.87 -6.95
N ASP A 355 15.75 -10.59 -6.26
CA ASP A 355 16.83 -11.54 -6.07
C ASP A 355 16.40 -12.72 -5.17
N GLU A 356 17.01 -13.89 -5.36
CA GLU A 356 16.63 -15.10 -4.63
C GLU A 356 16.89 -15.00 -3.11
N ASP A 357 17.82 -14.15 -2.65
CA ASP A 357 18.00 -13.93 -1.21
C ASP A 357 16.79 -13.20 -0.61
N THR A 358 16.27 -12.18 -1.30
CA THR A 358 15.01 -11.51 -0.92
C THR A 358 13.85 -12.50 -0.92
N VAL A 359 13.70 -13.32 -1.96
CA VAL A 359 12.58 -14.28 -2.05
C VAL A 359 12.67 -15.35 -0.95
N ALA A 360 13.87 -15.87 -0.69
CA ALA A 360 14.11 -16.83 0.40
C ALA A 360 13.82 -16.23 1.77
N LEU A 361 14.20 -14.97 1.99
CA LEU A 361 13.88 -14.25 3.23
C LEU A 361 12.38 -14.11 3.42
N VAL A 362 11.64 -13.69 2.39
CA VAL A 362 10.18 -13.56 2.44
C VAL A 362 9.52 -14.88 2.82
N GLU A 363 9.92 -15.98 2.19
CA GLU A 363 9.39 -17.31 2.47
C GLU A 363 9.68 -17.75 3.92
N ALA A 364 10.94 -17.69 4.34
CA ALA A 364 11.36 -18.17 5.65
C ALA A 364 10.73 -17.33 6.77
N TYR A 365 10.72 -15.99 6.60
CA TYR A 365 10.11 -15.06 7.54
C TYR A 365 8.59 -15.27 7.64
N ALA A 366 7.89 -15.37 6.49
CA ALA A 366 6.44 -15.54 6.49
C ALA A 366 6.03 -16.86 7.16
N LYS A 367 6.79 -17.94 6.95
CA LYS A 367 6.55 -19.22 7.63
C LYS A 367 6.81 -19.12 9.13
N ALA A 368 7.93 -18.53 9.54
CA ALA A 368 8.31 -18.37 10.95
C ALA A 368 7.32 -17.51 11.76
N GLN A 369 6.66 -16.54 11.11
CA GLN A 369 5.68 -15.65 11.74
C GLN A 369 4.23 -16.16 11.63
N GLY A 370 3.97 -17.30 10.97
CA GLY A 370 2.61 -17.73 10.67
C GLY A 370 1.85 -16.76 9.74
N LEU A 371 2.60 -16.05 8.89
CA LEU A 371 2.11 -15.15 7.83
C LEU A 371 1.99 -15.85 6.46
N TRP A 372 2.41 -17.10 6.37
CA TRP A 372 2.34 -17.92 5.16
C TRP A 372 0.98 -18.62 5.04
N ARG A 373 0.25 -18.34 3.97
CA ARG A 373 -0.98 -19.06 3.62
C ARG A 373 -0.65 -20.40 2.95
N VAL A 374 -1.40 -21.42 3.32
CA VAL A 374 -1.42 -22.73 2.67
C VAL A 374 -2.76 -22.99 1.99
N SER A 375 -2.77 -23.78 0.91
CA SER A 375 -3.99 -24.31 0.30
C SER A 375 -4.79 -25.12 1.31
N GLY A 376 -6.12 -24.98 1.33
CA GLY A 376 -6.97 -25.63 2.33
C GLY A 376 -6.81 -25.07 3.75
N ALA A 377 -6.15 -23.91 3.91
CA ALA A 377 -6.07 -23.26 5.22
C ALA A 377 -7.48 -23.01 5.78
N PRO A 378 -7.68 -23.20 7.10
CA PRO A 378 -8.96 -22.89 7.72
C PRO A 378 -9.28 -21.40 7.55
N ALA A 379 -10.57 -21.10 7.46
CA ALA A 379 -11.05 -19.72 7.42
C ALA A 379 -10.52 -18.94 8.63
N PRO A 380 -9.95 -17.73 8.43
CA PRO A 380 -9.40 -16.94 9.52
C PRO A 380 -10.49 -16.58 10.55
N ASP A 381 -10.07 -16.32 11.78
CA ASP A 381 -11.00 -15.97 12.86
C ASP A 381 -11.40 -14.50 12.72
N VAL A 382 -12.35 -14.25 11.82
CA VAL A 382 -12.80 -12.92 11.39
C VAL A 382 -14.26 -12.72 11.76
N HIS A 383 -14.75 -11.48 11.70
CA HIS A 383 -16.19 -11.22 11.84
C HIS A 383 -16.96 -11.94 10.71
N ARG A 384 -17.50 -13.12 11.02
CA ARG A 384 -18.39 -13.86 10.11
C ARG A 384 -19.80 -13.34 10.27
N HIS A 385 -20.30 -12.71 9.22
CA HIS A 385 -21.74 -12.57 9.04
C HIS A 385 -22.14 -13.43 7.86
N ALA A 386 -22.95 -14.46 8.14
CA ALA A 386 -23.42 -15.44 7.19
C ALA A 386 -23.92 -14.79 5.89
N PRO A 387 -23.62 -15.36 4.71
CA PRO A 387 -24.36 -15.00 3.51
C PRO A 387 -25.84 -15.33 3.72
N PRO A 388 -26.79 -14.58 3.10
CA PRO A 388 -28.20 -14.94 3.16
C PRO A 388 -28.38 -16.39 2.69
N ARG A 389 -29.00 -17.22 3.54
CA ARG A 389 -29.38 -18.59 3.20
C ARG A 389 -30.35 -18.55 2.04
N HIS A 390 -29.89 -18.86 0.84
CA HIS A 390 -30.75 -19.33 -0.23
C HIS A 390 -30.64 -20.85 -0.28
N GLY A 391 -31.77 -21.51 -0.07
CA GLY A 391 -31.88 -22.97 0.04
C GLY A 391 -31.42 -23.69 -1.23
N HIS A 392 -30.91 -24.89 -0.99
CA HIS A 392 -30.66 -25.97 -1.95
C HIS A 392 -29.66 -25.70 -3.08
N GLY A 393 -28.46 -26.25 -2.89
CA GLY A 393 -27.71 -27.01 -3.90
C GLY A 393 -27.69 -26.45 -5.31
N ARG A 394 -26.86 -25.45 -5.54
CA ARG A 394 -26.21 -25.19 -6.84
C ARG A 394 -24.92 -24.44 -6.56
N ALA A 395 -23.83 -24.88 -7.19
CA ALA A 395 -22.62 -24.08 -7.34
C ALA A 395 -23.00 -22.65 -7.71
N LEU A 396 -22.27 -21.65 -7.19
CA LEU A 396 -22.45 -20.23 -7.50
C LEU A 396 -22.21 -19.97 -9.00
N ALA A 397 -23.19 -20.35 -9.82
CA ALA A 397 -23.43 -19.78 -11.14
C ALA A 397 -24.21 -18.48 -10.92
N GLY A 398 -23.53 -17.48 -10.35
CA GLY A 398 -24.01 -16.12 -10.38
C GLY A 398 -23.95 -15.63 -11.83
N ARG A 399 -25.09 -15.66 -12.53
CA ARG A 399 -25.26 -14.91 -13.78
C ARG A 399 -25.21 -13.42 -13.44
N ALA A 400 -24.02 -12.84 -13.38
CA ALA A 400 -23.84 -11.43 -13.62
C ALA A 400 -23.83 -11.27 -15.15
N ALA A 401 -24.97 -10.90 -15.74
CA ALA A 401 -24.92 -10.30 -17.05
C ALA A 401 -24.17 -8.97 -16.90
N PRO A 402 -23.13 -8.69 -17.71
CA PRO A 402 -22.49 -7.39 -17.70
C PRO A 402 -23.57 -6.32 -17.99
N PRO A 403 -23.48 -5.09 -17.44
CA PRO A 403 -24.24 -3.99 -18.03
C PRO A 403 -23.91 -3.98 -19.52
N ALA A 404 -24.96 -3.97 -20.35
CA ALA A 404 -24.83 -4.04 -21.78
C ALA A 404 -23.71 -3.12 -22.26
N ARG A 405 -22.78 -3.67 -23.07
CA ARG A 405 -21.82 -2.87 -23.85
C ARG A 405 -22.55 -1.63 -24.40
N PRO A 406 -21.97 -0.42 -24.37
CA PRO A 406 -22.52 0.67 -25.15
C PRO A 406 -22.65 0.17 -26.59
N ARG A 407 -23.88 0.26 -27.13
CA ARG A 407 -24.22 -0.22 -28.46
C ARG A 407 -23.16 0.26 -29.46
N PRO A 408 -22.69 -0.59 -30.40
CA PRO A 408 -21.93 -0.07 -31.54
C PRO A 408 -22.81 0.97 -32.28
N PRO A 409 -22.23 2.03 -32.86
CA PRO A 409 -23.01 2.98 -33.63
C PRO A 409 -23.64 2.22 -34.81
N GLY A 410 -24.96 2.04 -34.76
CA GLY A 410 -25.75 1.54 -35.88
C GLY A 410 -25.78 2.56 -37.02
N PRO A 411 -26.06 2.10 -38.25
CA PRO A 411 -25.81 2.86 -39.47
C PRO A 411 -26.70 4.11 -39.55
N HIS A 412 -26.14 5.15 -40.18
CA HIS A 412 -26.77 6.44 -40.46
C HIS A 412 -28.26 6.33 -40.85
N GLY A 413 -29.11 7.11 -40.17
CA GLY A 413 -30.47 7.37 -40.64
C GLY A 413 -31.45 7.72 -39.54
N GLY A 414 -31.51 8.99 -39.13
CA GLY A 414 -32.58 9.48 -38.25
C GLY A 414 -32.26 10.80 -37.57
N ARG A 415 -32.73 11.90 -38.17
CA ARG A 415 -32.71 13.25 -37.56
C ARG A 415 -33.43 13.22 -36.21
N LEU A 416 -32.76 13.64 -35.14
CA LEU A 416 -33.41 13.96 -33.86
C LEU A 416 -33.37 15.48 -33.62
N ARG A 417 -34.57 16.04 -33.43
CA ARG A 417 -34.85 17.43 -33.07
C ARG A 417 -34.33 17.72 -31.65
N ARG A 418 -33.83 18.94 -31.45
CA ARG A 418 -33.42 19.48 -30.15
C ARG A 418 -34.64 19.67 -29.22
N GLY A 419 -34.55 19.15 -28.00
CA GLY A 419 -35.37 19.50 -26.84
C GLY A 419 -34.51 20.21 -25.77
N PRO A 420 -35.11 20.99 -24.85
CA PRO A 420 -34.43 22.07 -24.15
C PRO A 420 -33.58 21.60 -22.96
N ALA A 421 -32.54 22.38 -22.66
CA ALA A 421 -31.60 22.19 -21.58
C ALA A 421 -32.24 22.46 -20.20
N LEU A 422 -31.91 21.63 -19.22
CA LEU A 422 -32.18 21.87 -17.80
C LEU A 422 -30.95 22.54 -17.14
N PRO A 423 -31.14 23.42 -16.14
CA PRO A 423 -30.08 24.30 -15.65
C PRO A 423 -29.16 23.62 -14.63
N GLY A 424 -27.87 23.95 -14.72
CA GLY A 424 -26.80 23.44 -13.86
C GLY A 424 -26.85 23.96 -12.43
N ALA A 425 -26.56 23.07 -11.49
CA ALA A 425 -26.31 23.40 -10.10
C ALA A 425 -24.91 24.03 -9.95
N GLN A 426 -24.87 25.35 -9.73
CA GLN A 426 -23.68 26.07 -9.29
C GLN A 426 -23.55 25.96 -7.75
N CYS A 427 -22.49 25.33 -7.26
CA CYS A 427 -22.07 25.47 -5.87
C CYS A 427 -21.51 26.88 -5.66
N ARG A 428 -22.19 27.72 -4.87
CA ARG A 428 -21.69 29.02 -4.40
C ARG A 428 -21.16 28.87 -2.98
N HIS A 429 -19.84 28.96 -2.80
CA HIS A 429 -19.24 29.33 -1.52
C HIS A 429 -19.31 30.84 -1.35
N ARG A 430 -19.94 31.32 -0.26
CA ARG A 430 -19.76 32.67 0.27
C ARG A 430 -18.82 32.59 1.48
N PRO A 431 -17.85 33.51 1.63
CA PRO A 431 -17.11 33.69 2.87
C PRO A 431 -17.92 34.56 3.82
N ASP A 432 -18.02 34.13 5.08
CA ASP A 432 -18.63 34.93 6.13
C ASP A 432 -17.62 35.98 6.64
N ARG A 433 -18.05 37.24 6.67
CA ARG A 433 -17.31 38.36 7.25
C ARG A 433 -18.15 38.94 8.40
N GLY A 434 -17.67 38.70 9.61
CA GLY A 434 -17.56 39.69 10.68
C GLY A 434 -18.78 39.93 11.57
N ARG A 435 -18.59 39.71 12.88
CA ARG A 435 -18.41 40.78 13.88
C ARG A 435 -17.89 40.22 15.19
#